data_AF-A0A6I2USA2-F1
#
_entry.id   AF-A0A6I2USA2-F1
#
_cell.length_a   1.000
_cell.length_b   1.000
_cell.length_c   1.000
_cell.angle_alpha   90.00
_cell.angle_beta   90.00
_cell.angle_gamma   90.00
#
_symmetry.space_group_name_H-M   'P 1'
#
loop_
_entity.id
_entity.type
_entity.pdbx_description
1 polymer ?
#
loop_
_entity_poly.entity_id
_entity_poly.type
_entity_poly.pdbx_seq_one_letter_code
_entity_poly.pdbx_strand_id
1 'polypeptide(L)'
;MAFSHRIPSGGFSLKKQASLLLLLILFLSASLIWQQTIRQEPDSVPISSQRLMQEQILLVPLDGRPPCRQFVIDAGRISGTEVITPPNSLQDYYSQPGDTTGMRSWLSEHIDGSGAAILSIDQLLYGGLLAAREKELPPGAIEELLQFLRQLHANHPDIPLYAFSILPRQTPQDTIDGYQERRDLLAYSRLKGREDAGLAINSSELSRLEQSIPTGSLQRYLSHFTENEALNRALIELVREGVLTRLILGQDDGEPYSIPNIEKKHLLDWIRSRNLSDGSVVLTHGADEIALSLLASIHNEKTGFHPRIHVRYNHDRTPARIMPYMAVSIEQTVQEKIALLGGQQTNSEENADFTLLVSSCDSEEDDLSARRDTVQELEHDRSLSMPVALVDLSRHFQAQETVLPLLIQRDYPVNELIAYAGWNTTSNAVGTALAQASLFESSRRQSGDRAEVIAVTAANLTFLQNRILEDYFYLKDTIDLINTTLQKAGYTNTADLDLEHNYRWANLMLQHTMKNQLAVYKNTRSFRQPVRFSSPSGDFELIMQDITIDLSYPWPRTFEIYLRSAPRLAITKTPEAE
;
A
#
# COMPACT_ATOMS: atom_id res chain seq x y z
N MET A 1 -60.10 2.86 60.79
CA MET A 1 -59.67 2.04 59.64
C MET A 1 -58.23 2.42 59.30
N ALA A 2 -57.28 1.52 59.56
CA ALA A 2 -55.87 1.68 59.23
C ALA A 2 -55.49 0.60 58.21
N PHE A 3 -54.98 1.00 57.05
CA PHE A 3 -54.44 0.08 56.04
C PHE A 3 -52.93 -0.09 56.27
N SER A 4 -52.52 -1.33 56.51
CA SER A 4 -51.11 -1.74 56.65
C SER A 4 -50.62 -2.24 55.28
N HIS A 5 -49.61 -1.58 54.71
CA HIS A 5 -48.85 -2.12 53.56
C HIS A 5 -47.81 -3.13 54.06
N ARG A 6 -47.93 -4.39 53.63
CA ARG A 6 -46.85 -5.40 53.71
C ARG A 6 -46.06 -5.38 52.40
N ILE A 7 -44.74 -5.18 52.51
CA ILE A 7 -43.77 -5.40 51.44
C ILE A 7 -43.47 -6.92 51.39
N PRO A 8 -43.52 -7.59 50.22
CA PRO A 8 -43.11 -8.98 50.13
C PRO A 8 -41.57 -9.07 50.05
N SER A 9 -40.97 -9.69 51.07
CA SER A 9 -39.56 -10.10 51.06
C SER A 9 -39.37 -11.29 50.09
N GLY A 10 -38.96 -11.00 48.86
CA GLY A 10 -38.61 -12.00 47.85
C GLY A 10 -37.29 -12.69 48.18
N GLY A 11 -37.31 -13.73 49.02
CA GLY A 11 -36.17 -14.63 49.20
C GLY A 11 -35.96 -15.48 47.94
N PHE A 12 -34.78 -15.35 47.30
CA PHE A 12 -34.39 -16.24 46.21
C PHE A 12 -34.30 -17.70 46.71
N SER A 13 -34.98 -18.62 46.02
CA SER A 13 -34.93 -20.06 46.31
C SER A 13 -33.49 -20.59 46.31
N LEU A 14 -33.12 -21.43 47.29
CA LEU A 14 -31.81 -22.10 47.42
C LEU A 14 -31.34 -22.74 46.11
N LYS A 15 -32.25 -23.26 45.28
CA LYS A 15 -31.92 -23.82 43.96
C LYS A 15 -31.41 -22.76 42.98
N LYS A 16 -32.03 -21.57 42.96
CA LYS A 16 -31.57 -20.45 42.12
C LYS A 16 -30.22 -19.92 42.58
N GLN A 17 -29.97 -19.87 43.89
CA GLN A 17 -28.68 -19.46 44.44
C GLN A 17 -27.57 -20.47 44.08
N ALA A 18 -27.85 -21.78 44.18
CA ALA A 18 -26.92 -22.83 43.77
C ALA A 18 -26.61 -22.79 42.26
N SER A 19 -27.63 -22.55 41.41
CA SER A 19 -27.42 -22.39 39.96
C SER A 19 -26.60 -21.14 39.61
N LEU A 20 -26.84 -20.01 40.30
CA LEU A 20 -26.03 -18.80 40.10
C LEU A 20 -24.57 -19.01 40.51
N LEU A 21 -24.34 -19.70 41.63
CA LEU A 21 -23.00 -20.02 42.11
C LEU A 21 -22.26 -20.95 41.14
N LEU A 22 -22.95 -21.94 40.58
CA LEU A 22 -22.39 -22.84 39.58
C LEU A 22 -22.00 -22.09 38.30
N LEU A 23 -22.86 -21.19 37.82
CA LEU A 23 -22.56 -20.34 36.66
C LEU A 23 -21.37 -19.42 36.92
N LEU A 24 -21.28 -18.83 38.12
CA LEU A 24 -20.14 -18.01 38.51
C LEU A 24 -18.84 -18.81 38.57
N ILE A 25 -18.88 -20.03 39.14
CA ILE A 25 -17.71 -20.92 39.19
C ILE A 25 -17.30 -21.29 37.77
N LEU A 26 -18.23 -21.69 36.89
CA LEU A 26 -17.93 -22.01 35.49
C LEU A 26 -17.33 -20.81 34.75
N PHE A 27 -17.88 -19.61 34.95
CA PHE A 27 -17.35 -18.38 34.37
C PHE A 27 -15.94 -18.07 34.88
N LEU A 28 -15.69 -18.18 36.19
CA LEU A 28 -14.36 -17.96 36.78
C LEU A 28 -13.36 -19.02 36.31
N SER A 29 -13.79 -20.27 36.19
CA SER A 29 -12.96 -21.39 35.70
C SER A 29 -12.60 -21.18 34.24
N ALA A 30 -13.57 -20.82 33.39
CA ALA A 30 -13.34 -20.49 32.00
C ALA A 30 -12.43 -19.25 31.84
N SER A 31 -12.61 -18.23 32.69
CA SER A 31 -11.76 -17.03 32.70
C SER A 31 -10.34 -17.34 33.14
N LEU A 32 -10.17 -18.22 34.14
CA LEU A 32 -8.86 -18.65 34.62
C LEU A 32 -8.15 -19.51 33.57
N ILE A 33 -8.87 -20.44 32.93
CA ILE A 33 -8.33 -21.25 31.81
C ILE A 33 -7.96 -20.32 30.65
N TRP A 34 -8.81 -19.35 30.28
CA TRP A 34 -8.50 -18.37 29.25
C TRP A 34 -7.25 -17.54 29.60
N GLN A 35 -7.14 -17.06 30.84
CA GLN A 35 -5.93 -16.38 31.32
C GLN A 35 -4.69 -17.27 31.24
N GLN A 36 -4.78 -18.53 31.66
CA GLN A 36 -3.64 -19.44 31.71
C GLN A 36 -3.25 -20.05 30.35
N THR A 37 -4.15 -20.07 29.36
CA THR A 37 -3.89 -20.73 28.05
C THR A 37 -3.69 -19.76 26.89
N ILE A 38 -4.22 -18.52 27.01
CA ILE A 38 -4.15 -17.49 25.96
C ILE A 38 -3.36 -16.26 26.43
N ARG A 39 -3.28 -16.02 27.76
CA ARG A 39 -2.73 -14.80 28.36
C ARG A 39 -1.53 -15.02 29.29
N GLN A 40 -0.80 -16.11 29.14
CA GLN A 40 0.55 -16.18 29.72
C GLN A 40 1.41 -15.14 29.01
N GLU A 41 1.61 -13.98 29.67
CA GLU A 41 2.62 -13.03 29.23
C GLU A 41 3.96 -13.49 29.81
N PRO A 42 4.96 -13.80 28.96
CA PRO A 42 6.32 -14.02 29.42
C PRO A 42 6.80 -12.81 30.22
N ASP A 43 7.65 -13.05 31.20
CA ASP A 43 8.31 -11.97 31.92
C ASP A 43 9.02 -11.06 30.93
N SER A 44 8.57 -9.82 30.83
CA SER A 44 8.95 -8.91 29.77
C SER A 44 9.06 -7.46 30.26
N VAL A 45 9.81 -6.66 29.51
CA VAL A 45 10.04 -5.24 29.79
C VAL A 45 9.51 -4.40 28.63
N PRO A 46 8.57 -3.46 28.87
CA PRO A 46 8.08 -2.57 27.82
C PRO A 46 9.20 -1.75 27.18
N ILE A 47 9.14 -1.54 25.87
CA ILE A 47 10.08 -0.69 25.14
C ILE A 47 9.47 0.67 24.78
N SER A 48 10.27 1.72 24.95
CA SER A 48 10.00 3.05 24.40
C SER A 48 10.84 3.22 23.14
N SER A 49 10.27 2.89 21.99
CA SER A 49 11.00 2.76 20.73
C SER A 49 10.81 3.98 19.83
N GLN A 50 11.24 5.15 20.29
CA GLN A 50 11.37 6.30 19.39
C GLN A 50 12.72 6.20 18.68
N ARG A 51 12.68 5.94 17.37
CA ARG A 51 13.87 6.00 16.55
C ARG A 51 14.27 7.46 16.32
N LEU A 52 15.57 7.75 16.42
CA LEU A 52 16.10 9.04 16.03
C LEU A 52 16.06 9.17 14.50
N MET A 53 15.53 10.28 14.01
CA MET A 53 15.56 10.62 12.60
C MET A 53 16.91 11.26 12.28
N GLN A 54 17.63 10.70 11.33
CA GLN A 54 18.99 11.10 10.97
C GLN A 54 18.99 12.04 9.75
N GLU A 55 17.93 11.97 8.95
CA GLU A 55 17.86 12.60 7.63
C GLU A 55 16.45 13.08 7.35
N GLN A 56 16.35 14.04 6.42
CA GLN A 56 15.08 14.59 5.97
C GLN A 56 14.93 14.41 4.47
N ILE A 57 13.76 14.00 4.03
CA ILE A 57 13.36 13.98 2.62
C ILE A 57 12.04 14.73 2.49
N LEU A 58 11.98 15.66 1.54
CA LEU A 58 10.70 16.24 1.15
C LEU A 58 9.93 15.28 0.26
N LEU A 59 8.62 15.18 0.51
CA LEU A 59 7.68 14.44 -0.33
C LEU A 59 6.55 15.37 -0.76
N VAL A 60 6.42 15.59 -2.06
CA VAL A 60 5.17 16.00 -2.69
C VAL A 60 4.44 14.72 -3.12
N PRO A 61 3.43 14.26 -2.35
CA PRO A 61 2.77 12.99 -2.62
C PRO A 61 1.93 13.07 -3.91
N LEU A 62 1.56 11.92 -4.46
CA LEU A 62 0.70 11.83 -5.65
C LEU A 62 -0.69 12.45 -5.42
N ASP A 63 -1.22 12.23 -4.23
CA ASP A 63 -2.46 12.80 -3.71
C ASP A 63 -2.51 12.64 -2.18
N GLY A 64 -3.58 13.13 -1.56
CA GLY A 64 -3.81 13.08 -0.11
C GLY A 64 -4.08 11.69 0.47
N ARG A 65 -4.13 10.62 -0.34
CA ARG A 65 -4.46 9.28 0.16
C ARG A 65 -3.30 8.66 0.96
N PRO A 66 -3.61 7.79 1.93
CA PRO A 66 -2.61 7.09 2.75
C PRO A 66 -1.52 6.33 1.98
N PRO A 67 -1.81 5.61 0.87
CA PRO A 67 -0.78 4.96 0.06
C PRO A 67 0.31 5.91 -0.45
N CYS A 68 -0.11 7.09 -0.91
CA CYS A 68 0.75 8.09 -1.52
C CYS A 68 1.51 8.93 -0.50
N ARG A 69 1.05 8.95 0.76
CA ARG A 69 1.55 9.85 1.81
C ARG A 69 1.93 9.13 3.10
N GLN A 70 0.96 8.52 3.76
CA GLN A 70 1.17 7.94 5.09
C GLN A 70 2.11 6.73 5.06
N PHE A 71 2.11 5.94 4.00
CA PHE A 71 2.99 4.76 3.90
C PHE A 71 4.44 5.17 3.75
N VAL A 72 4.69 6.23 2.97
CA VAL A 72 6.02 6.81 2.82
C VAL A 72 6.52 7.37 4.16
N ILE A 73 5.66 8.07 4.92
CA ILE A 73 5.99 8.56 6.26
C ILE A 73 6.29 7.41 7.23
N ASP A 74 5.46 6.37 7.25
CA ASP A 74 5.63 5.23 8.14
C ASP A 74 6.90 4.43 7.80
N ALA A 75 7.16 4.23 6.51
CA ALA A 75 8.37 3.58 6.00
C ALA A 75 9.63 4.41 6.27
N GLY A 76 9.55 5.74 6.22
CA GLY A 76 10.65 6.63 6.61
C GLY A 76 11.12 6.38 8.05
N ARG A 77 10.22 6.02 8.97
CA ARG A 77 10.60 5.62 10.33
C ARG A 77 11.40 4.31 10.36
N ILE A 78 11.20 3.43 9.37
CA ILE A 78 11.95 2.17 9.19
C ILE A 78 13.31 2.42 8.54
N SER A 79 13.55 3.54 7.86
CA SER A 79 14.88 3.96 7.40
C SER A 79 15.59 4.96 8.32
N GLY A 80 14.88 5.56 9.28
CA GLY A 80 15.41 6.66 10.10
C GLY A 80 15.38 8.00 9.35
N THR A 81 14.53 8.08 8.32
CA THR A 81 14.31 9.25 7.48
C THR A 81 13.01 9.93 7.89
N GLU A 82 13.09 11.20 8.25
CA GLU A 82 11.93 12.05 8.43
C GLU A 82 11.39 12.47 7.05
N VAL A 83 10.20 12.01 6.72
CA VAL A 83 9.50 12.38 5.48
C VAL A 83 8.62 13.59 5.75
N ILE A 84 9.03 14.73 5.23
CA ILE A 84 8.33 16.00 5.38
C ILE A 84 7.36 16.17 4.22
N THR A 85 6.09 16.44 4.52
CA THR A 85 5.02 16.55 3.52
C THR A 85 4.32 17.90 3.63
N PRO A 86 3.70 18.40 2.54
CA PRO A 86 2.93 19.63 2.58
C PRO A 86 1.72 19.51 3.53
N PRO A 87 1.24 20.63 4.09
CA PRO A 87 -0.02 20.63 4.83
C PRO A 87 -1.18 20.14 3.96
N ASN A 88 -2.14 19.45 4.57
CA ASN A 88 -3.29 18.86 3.86
C ASN A 88 -4.11 19.90 3.09
N SER A 89 -4.09 21.18 3.49
CA SER A 89 -4.80 22.26 2.79
C SER A 89 -4.26 22.58 1.39
N LEU A 90 -3.02 22.17 1.08
CA LEU A 90 -2.43 22.29 -0.26
C LEU A 90 -2.66 21.05 -1.12
N GLN A 91 -3.04 19.94 -0.49
CA GLN A 91 -3.30 18.68 -1.16
C GLN A 91 -4.73 18.62 -1.65
N ASP A 92 -5.01 17.64 -2.50
CA ASP A 92 -6.34 17.38 -3.02
C ASP A 92 -7.26 16.77 -1.96
N TYR A 93 -8.56 16.94 -2.21
CA TYR A 93 -9.61 16.31 -1.44
C TYR A 93 -10.60 15.66 -2.41
N TYR A 94 -10.29 14.42 -2.78
CA TYR A 94 -11.05 13.65 -3.74
C TYR A 94 -11.15 14.36 -5.10
N SER A 95 -12.33 14.85 -5.49
CA SER A 95 -12.53 15.56 -6.76
C SER A 95 -12.08 17.02 -6.72
N GLN A 96 -11.79 17.57 -5.53
CA GLN A 96 -11.20 18.89 -5.40
C GLN A 96 -9.68 18.81 -5.64
N PRO A 97 -9.13 19.45 -6.71
CA PRO A 97 -7.69 19.49 -6.93
C PRO A 97 -6.97 20.27 -5.85
N GLY A 98 -5.72 19.87 -5.57
CA GLY A 98 -4.80 20.61 -4.70
C GLY A 98 -4.36 21.96 -5.28
N ASP A 99 -3.82 22.81 -4.40
CA ASP A 99 -3.28 24.13 -4.78
C ASP A 99 -1.87 23.99 -5.35
N THR A 100 -1.76 23.95 -6.68
CA THR A 100 -0.48 23.79 -7.37
C THR A 100 0.48 24.97 -7.14
N THR A 101 -0.03 26.19 -6.99
CA THR A 101 0.80 27.38 -6.75
C THR A 101 1.32 27.38 -5.32
N GLY A 102 0.44 27.11 -4.36
CA GLY A 102 0.81 26.92 -2.96
C GLY A 102 1.79 25.76 -2.77
N MET A 103 1.61 24.65 -3.50
CA MET A 103 2.52 23.49 -3.46
C MET A 103 3.94 23.83 -3.92
N ARG A 104 4.07 24.54 -5.05
CA ARG A 104 5.37 24.99 -5.59
C ARG A 104 6.06 25.99 -4.65
N SER A 105 5.28 26.87 -4.03
CA SER A 105 5.77 27.83 -3.03
C SER A 105 6.27 27.11 -1.77
N TRP A 106 5.46 26.20 -1.23
CA TRP A 106 5.82 25.37 -0.08
C TRP A 106 7.10 24.58 -0.33
N LEU A 107 7.23 23.95 -1.50
CA LEU A 107 8.42 23.21 -1.89
C LEU A 107 9.67 24.10 -1.86
N SER A 108 9.59 25.30 -2.44
CA SER A 108 10.72 26.24 -2.47
C SER A 108 11.11 26.74 -1.07
N GLU A 109 10.15 26.88 -0.16
CA GLU A 109 10.37 27.34 1.22
C GLU A 109 10.96 26.27 2.14
N HIS A 110 10.75 24.97 1.84
CA HIS A 110 11.08 23.87 2.76
C HIS A 110 12.19 22.95 2.25
N ILE A 111 12.67 23.13 1.01
CA ILE A 111 13.66 22.22 0.42
C ILE A 111 15.04 22.32 1.09
N ASP A 112 15.39 23.49 1.64
CA ASP A 112 16.65 23.70 2.34
C ASP A 112 16.80 22.73 3.53
N GLY A 113 17.98 22.09 3.59
CA GLY A 113 18.31 21.11 4.65
C GLY A 113 17.82 19.68 4.38
N SER A 114 17.04 19.46 3.32
CA SER A 114 16.63 18.12 2.90
C SER A 114 17.73 17.40 2.14
N GLY A 115 17.89 16.10 2.38
CA GLY A 115 18.84 15.25 1.66
C GLY A 115 18.39 14.88 0.24
N ALA A 116 17.09 14.95 -0.04
CA ALA A 116 16.49 14.74 -1.35
C ALA A 116 15.05 15.27 -1.38
N ALA A 117 14.47 15.40 -2.56
CA ALA A 117 13.03 15.63 -2.74
C ALA A 117 12.42 14.58 -3.68
N ILE A 118 11.28 14.00 -3.28
CA ILE A 118 10.45 13.11 -4.09
C ILE A 118 9.21 13.89 -4.54
N LEU A 119 9.02 14.04 -5.85
CA LEU A 119 8.09 14.99 -6.45
C LEU A 119 7.07 14.30 -7.36
N SER A 120 5.79 14.32 -6.99
CA SER A 120 4.72 14.02 -7.94
C SER A 120 4.53 15.17 -8.92
N ILE A 121 4.70 14.88 -10.22
CA ILE A 121 4.40 15.83 -11.28
C ILE A 121 2.89 16.09 -11.38
N ASP A 122 2.08 15.06 -11.20
CA ASP A 122 0.62 15.15 -11.18
C ASP A 122 0.12 16.14 -10.12
N GLN A 123 0.70 16.11 -8.92
CA GLN A 123 0.38 17.05 -7.85
C GLN A 123 0.87 18.48 -8.14
N LEU A 124 2.05 18.64 -8.75
CA LEU A 124 2.61 19.96 -9.06
C LEU A 124 1.96 20.63 -10.28
N LEU A 125 1.35 19.86 -11.18
CA LEU A 125 0.76 20.34 -12.43
C LEU A 125 -0.76 20.44 -12.38
N TYR A 126 -1.42 19.36 -11.97
CA TYR A 126 -2.88 19.23 -11.99
C TYR A 126 -3.50 19.46 -10.61
N GLY A 127 -2.74 19.15 -9.55
CA GLY A 127 -3.21 19.13 -8.17
C GLY A 127 -3.72 17.75 -7.75
N GLY A 128 -3.14 16.67 -8.27
CA GLY A 128 -3.40 15.29 -7.81
C GLY A 128 -3.84 14.34 -8.92
N LEU A 129 -3.83 13.03 -8.64
CA LEU A 129 -4.08 11.98 -9.64
C LEU A 129 -5.46 12.08 -10.30
N LEU A 130 -6.52 12.34 -9.52
CA LEU A 130 -7.87 12.46 -10.09
C LEU A 130 -7.98 13.70 -10.98
N ALA A 131 -7.41 14.82 -10.56
CA ALA A 131 -7.35 16.02 -11.39
C ALA A 131 -6.55 15.79 -12.68
N ALA A 132 -5.44 15.04 -12.60
CA ALA A 132 -4.62 14.69 -13.75
C ALA A 132 -5.40 13.87 -14.80
N ARG A 133 -6.36 13.05 -14.39
CA ARG A 133 -7.21 12.26 -15.31
C ARG A 133 -8.29 13.07 -16.02
N GLU A 134 -8.73 14.19 -15.44
CA GLU A 134 -9.95 14.89 -15.87
C GLU A 134 -9.70 16.29 -16.43
N LYS A 135 -8.68 17.00 -15.93
CA LYS A 135 -8.54 18.43 -16.13
C LYS A 135 -7.72 18.77 -17.38
N GLU A 136 -8.33 19.57 -18.25
CA GLU A 136 -7.60 20.24 -19.34
C GLU A 136 -6.66 21.31 -18.77
N LEU A 137 -5.41 21.32 -19.23
CA LEU A 137 -4.43 22.32 -18.80
C LEU A 137 -4.60 23.64 -19.53
N PRO A 138 -4.39 24.78 -18.86
CA PRO A 138 -4.28 26.05 -19.56
C PRO A 138 -3.02 26.06 -20.44
N PRO A 139 -3.03 26.79 -21.57
CA PRO A 139 -1.86 26.94 -22.43
C PRO A 139 -0.64 27.43 -21.64
N GLY A 140 0.49 26.74 -21.78
CA GLY A 140 1.75 27.12 -21.11
C GLY A 140 1.98 26.48 -19.74
N ALA A 141 0.99 25.81 -19.13
CA ALA A 141 1.13 25.22 -17.78
C ALA A 141 2.29 24.22 -17.66
N ILE A 142 2.52 23.42 -18.72
CA ILE A 142 3.66 22.50 -18.78
C ILE A 142 4.98 23.27 -18.75
N GLU A 143 5.14 24.31 -19.58
CA GLU A 143 6.37 25.11 -19.62
C GLU A 143 6.63 25.83 -18.29
N GLU A 144 5.58 26.37 -17.66
CA GLU A 144 5.68 26.99 -16.34
C GLU A 144 6.19 26.00 -15.27
N LEU A 145 5.71 24.75 -15.31
CA LEU A 145 6.21 23.70 -14.42
C LEU A 145 7.68 23.37 -14.71
N LEU A 146 8.05 23.19 -15.98
CA LEU A 146 9.43 22.85 -16.37
C LEU A 146 10.39 23.97 -15.95
N GLN A 147 10.01 25.23 -16.15
CA GLN A 147 10.78 26.39 -15.69
C GLN A 147 10.89 26.42 -14.16
N PHE A 148 9.82 26.11 -13.44
CA PHE A 148 9.84 26.00 -11.99
C PHE A 148 10.85 24.93 -11.51
N LEU A 149 10.83 23.73 -12.09
CA LEU A 149 11.76 22.65 -11.73
C LEU A 149 13.22 23.02 -12.02
N ARG A 150 13.48 23.66 -13.17
CA ARG A 150 14.82 24.20 -13.50
C ARG A 150 15.27 25.25 -12.49
N GLN A 151 14.39 26.17 -12.09
CA GLN A 151 14.71 27.21 -11.12
C GLN A 151 14.95 26.62 -9.72
N LEU A 152 14.14 25.63 -9.31
CA LEU A 152 14.30 24.92 -8.05
C LEU A 152 15.67 24.24 -8.00
N HIS A 153 16.05 23.49 -9.04
CA HIS A 153 17.38 22.88 -9.13
C HIS A 153 18.51 23.92 -9.16
N ALA A 154 18.38 24.99 -9.93
CA ALA A 154 19.40 26.04 -10.01
C ALA A 154 19.65 26.74 -8.65
N ASN A 155 18.61 26.87 -7.82
CA ASN A 155 18.71 27.43 -6.48
C ASN A 155 19.27 26.43 -5.46
N HIS A 156 19.07 25.13 -5.67
CA HIS A 156 19.49 24.06 -4.77
C HIS A 156 20.21 22.92 -5.53
N PRO A 157 21.36 23.19 -6.16
CA PRO A 157 21.99 22.26 -7.11
C PRO A 157 22.49 20.96 -6.46
N ASP A 158 22.75 20.96 -5.16
CA ASP A 158 23.23 19.81 -4.40
C ASP A 158 22.10 18.89 -3.88
N ILE A 159 20.83 19.30 -4.02
CA ILE A 159 19.68 18.52 -3.56
C ILE A 159 19.12 17.71 -4.73
N PRO A 160 19.22 16.36 -4.71
CA PRO A 160 18.72 15.53 -5.80
C PRO A 160 17.18 15.57 -5.86
N LEU A 161 16.67 15.78 -7.07
CA LEU A 161 15.24 15.83 -7.37
C LEU A 161 14.80 14.52 -8.04
N TYR A 162 14.06 13.70 -7.30
CA TYR A 162 13.43 12.50 -7.81
C TYR A 162 11.99 12.84 -8.18
N ALA A 163 11.59 12.62 -9.42
CA ALA A 163 10.24 12.91 -9.87
C ALA A 163 9.51 11.65 -10.32
N PHE A 164 8.19 11.67 -10.26
CA PHE A 164 7.37 10.66 -10.91
C PHE A 164 6.12 11.27 -11.54
N SER A 165 5.69 10.68 -12.65
CA SER A 165 4.49 11.08 -13.40
C SER A 165 3.67 9.84 -13.74
N ILE A 166 2.36 9.94 -13.62
CA ILE A 166 1.45 8.84 -13.93
C ILE A 166 0.92 8.96 -15.37
N LEU A 167 0.96 7.85 -16.10
CA LEU A 167 0.37 7.72 -17.43
C LEU A 167 -1.14 7.57 -17.31
N PRO A 168 -1.93 8.05 -18.29
CA PRO A 168 -3.36 7.95 -18.23
C PRO A 168 -3.83 6.50 -18.28
N ARG A 169 -4.85 6.19 -17.47
CA ARG A 169 -5.55 4.91 -17.52
C ARG A 169 -6.35 4.77 -18.82
N GLN A 170 -6.69 3.54 -19.17
CA GLN A 170 -7.56 3.26 -20.33
C GLN A 170 -8.99 3.80 -20.14
N THR A 171 -9.46 3.94 -18.91
CA THR A 171 -10.82 4.41 -18.62
C THR A 171 -11.03 5.84 -19.13
N PRO A 172 -12.05 6.10 -19.95
CA PRO A 172 -12.37 7.45 -20.42
C PRO A 172 -12.62 8.43 -19.26
N GLN A 173 -12.30 9.70 -19.48
CA GLN A 173 -12.56 10.78 -18.53
C GLN A 173 -14.04 10.84 -18.14
N ASP A 174 -14.34 11.18 -16.90
CA ASP A 174 -15.71 11.34 -16.39
C ASP A 174 -16.47 12.47 -17.10
N THR A 175 -15.77 13.41 -17.75
CA THR A 175 -16.40 14.39 -18.66
C THR A 175 -17.05 13.77 -19.93
N ILE A 176 -16.89 12.46 -20.15
CA ILE A 176 -17.54 11.68 -21.21
C ILE A 176 -18.65 10.84 -20.55
N ASP A 177 -19.86 11.39 -20.50
CA ASP A 177 -20.98 10.87 -19.68
C ASP A 177 -21.71 9.64 -20.28
N GLY A 178 -21.59 9.38 -21.58
CA GLY A 178 -22.38 8.34 -22.24
C GLY A 178 -21.94 6.92 -21.84
N TYR A 179 -22.81 6.14 -21.17
CA TYR A 179 -22.48 4.75 -20.79
C TYR A 179 -22.03 3.89 -22.00
N GLN A 180 -22.81 3.89 -23.09
CA GLN A 180 -22.47 3.12 -24.29
C GLN A 180 -21.22 3.69 -24.98
N GLU A 181 -21.07 5.01 -24.99
CA GLU A 181 -19.91 5.71 -25.56
C GLU A 181 -18.61 5.36 -24.83
N ARG A 182 -18.60 5.36 -23.49
CA ARG A 182 -17.46 4.93 -22.68
C ARG A 182 -17.10 3.46 -22.95
N ARG A 183 -18.11 2.59 -23.08
CA ARG A 183 -17.89 1.18 -23.44
C ARG A 183 -17.28 1.03 -24.83
N ASP A 184 -17.76 1.80 -25.80
CA ASP A 184 -17.23 1.80 -27.16
C ASP A 184 -15.79 2.32 -27.19
N LEU A 185 -15.45 3.38 -26.43
CA LEU A 185 -14.07 3.89 -26.28
C LEU A 185 -13.12 2.85 -25.69
N LEU A 186 -13.55 2.12 -24.65
CA LEU A 186 -12.76 1.02 -24.08
C LEU A 186 -12.52 -0.09 -25.11
N ALA A 187 -13.56 -0.49 -25.84
CA ALA A 187 -13.44 -1.50 -26.90
C ALA A 187 -12.53 -1.04 -28.05
N TYR A 188 -12.65 0.23 -28.46
CA TYR A 188 -11.78 0.86 -29.44
C TYR A 188 -10.32 0.83 -28.99
N SER A 189 -10.06 1.24 -27.74
CA SER A 189 -8.72 1.24 -27.15
C SER A 189 -8.09 -0.16 -27.15
N ARG A 190 -8.87 -1.20 -26.80
CA ARG A 190 -8.41 -2.61 -26.85
C ARG A 190 -8.03 -3.04 -28.26
N LEU A 191 -8.87 -2.73 -29.25
CA LEU A 191 -8.59 -3.09 -30.64
C LEU A 191 -7.36 -2.36 -31.17
N LYS A 192 -7.20 -1.07 -30.86
CA LYS A 192 -5.99 -0.31 -31.25
C LYS A 192 -4.73 -0.84 -30.58
N GLY A 193 -4.77 -1.16 -29.28
CA GLY A 193 -3.64 -1.78 -28.60
C GLY A 193 -3.25 -3.14 -29.18
N ARG A 194 -4.23 -3.95 -29.58
CA ARG A 194 -3.99 -5.23 -30.26
C ARG A 194 -3.42 -5.05 -31.67
N GLU A 195 -3.92 -4.06 -32.41
CA GLU A 195 -3.42 -3.70 -33.74
C GLU A 195 -1.95 -3.29 -33.67
N ASP A 196 -1.56 -2.41 -32.73
CA ASP A 196 -0.14 -2.01 -32.54
C ASP A 196 0.76 -3.18 -32.10
N ALA A 197 0.22 -4.11 -31.31
CA ALA A 197 0.91 -5.34 -30.92
C ALA A 197 1.03 -6.37 -32.05
N GLY A 198 0.50 -6.08 -33.24
CA GLY A 198 0.51 -7.01 -34.39
C GLY A 198 -0.41 -8.21 -34.22
N LEU A 199 -1.38 -8.14 -33.31
CA LEU A 199 -2.35 -9.21 -33.07
C LEU A 199 -3.54 -9.09 -34.01
N ALA A 200 -4.20 -10.22 -34.28
CA ALA A 200 -5.44 -10.22 -35.04
C ALA A 200 -6.52 -9.39 -34.33
N ILE A 201 -7.17 -8.52 -35.11
CA ILE A 201 -8.28 -7.67 -34.70
C ILE A 201 -9.49 -7.88 -35.60
N ASN A 202 -10.69 -7.55 -35.09
CA ASN A 202 -11.89 -7.48 -35.90
C ASN A 202 -11.98 -6.08 -36.56
N SER A 203 -11.53 -5.96 -37.81
CA SER A 203 -11.50 -4.67 -38.52
C SER A 203 -12.89 -4.08 -38.78
N SER A 204 -13.93 -4.91 -38.95
CA SER A 204 -15.29 -4.40 -39.14
C SER A 204 -15.86 -3.83 -37.85
N GLU A 205 -15.54 -4.44 -36.70
CA GLU A 205 -15.89 -3.89 -35.39
C GLU A 205 -15.13 -2.59 -35.10
N LEU A 206 -13.84 -2.53 -35.42
CA LEU A 206 -13.08 -1.28 -35.29
C LEU A 206 -13.71 -0.15 -36.13
N SER A 207 -14.07 -0.44 -37.38
CA SER A 207 -14.74 0.52 -38.27
C SER A 207 -16.11 0.94 -37.73
N ARG A 208 -16.86 0.00 -37.13
CA ARG A 208 -18.15 0.29 -36.47
C ARG A 208 -17.97 1.22 -35.27
N LEU A 209 -16.97 0.96 -34.43
CA LEU A 209 -16.65 1.79 -33.26
C LEU A 209 -16.21 3.20 -33.67
N GLU A 210 -15.36 3.33 -34.68
CA GLU A 210 -14.93 4.62 -35.23
C GLU A 210 -16.11 5.45 -35.77
N GLN A 211 -17.19 4.80 -36.21
CA GLN A 211 -18.42 5.46 -36.65
C GLN A 211 -19.43 5.71 -35.51
N SER A 212 -19.45 4.87 -34.47
CA SER A 212 -20.43 4.99 -33.37
C SER A 212 -19.99 5.98 -32.30
N ILE A 213 -18.69 6.12 -32.06
CA ILE A 213 -18.15 7.04 -31.06
C ILE A 213 -18.25 8.48 -31.60
N PRO A 214 -18.89 9.42 -30.87
CA PRO A 214 -18.90 10.82 -31.24
C PRO A 214 -17.48 11.37 -31.43
N THR A 215 -17.24 12.08 -32.54
CA THR A 215 -15.91 12.57 -32.90
C THR A 215 -15.27 13.43 -31.81
N GLY A 216 -16.05 14.29 -31.14
CA GLY A 216 -15.56 15.14 -30.05
C GLY A 216 -15.07 14.34 -28.84
N SER A 217 -15.75 13.25 -28.50
CA SER A 217 -15.38 12.39 -27.37
C SER A 217 -14.16 11.52 -27.69
N LEU A 218 -14.08 10.99 -28.92
CA LEU A 218 -12.88 10.30 -29.37
C LEU A 218 -11.66 11.23 -29.37
N GLN A 219 -11.82 12.44 -29.88
CA GLN A 219 -10.74 13.45 -29.87
C GLN A 219 -10.32 13.80 -28.45
N ARG A 220 -11.26 14.05 -27.53
CA ARG A 220 -10.96 14.34 -26.12
C ARG A 220 -10.22 13.18 -25.44
N TYR A 221 -10.71 11.96 -25.64
CA TYR A 221 -10.07 10.75 -25.10
C TYR A 221 -8.63 10.59 -25.63
N LEU A 222 -8.41 10.75 -26.94
CA LEU A 222 -7.07 10.61 -27.55
C LEU A 222 -6.12 11.77 -27.22
N SER A 223 -6.65 13.00 -27.09
CA SER A 223 -5.84 14.17 -26.75
C SER A 223 -5.15 14.02 -25.39
N HIS A 224 -5.80 13.34 -24.45
CA HIS A 224 -5.27 13.12 -23.12
C HIS A 224 -3.95 12.34 -23.11
N PHE A 225 -3.86 11.26 -23.89
CA PHE A 225 -2.62 10.49 -24.07
C PHE A 225 -1.57 11.30 -24.82
N THR A 226 -1.97 12.12 -25.81
CA THR A 226 -1.03 12.94 -26.59
C THR A 226 -0.39 14.03 -25.72
N GLU A 227 -1.18 14.67 -24.86
CA GLU A 227 -0.73 15.70 -23.91
C GLU A 227 0.18 15.10 -22.83
N ASN A 228 -0.17 13.94 -22.30
CA ASN A 228 0.64 13.24 -21.31
C ASN A 228 1.98 12.76 -21.91
N GLU A 229 1.98 12.26 -23.16
CA GLU A 229 3.20 11.89 -23.87
C GLU A 229 4.12 13.12 -24.06
N ALA A 230 3.55 14.28 -24.41
CA ALA A 230 4.30 15.53 -24.55
C ALA A 230 4.93 16.00 -23.23
N LEU A 231 4.16 15.95 -22.14
CA LEU A 231 4.66 16.25 -20.79
C LEU A 231 5.83 15.32 -20.42
N ASN A 232 5.65 14.01 -20.57
CA ASN A 232 6.68 13.04 -20.18
C ASN A 232 7.93 13.12 -21.04
N ARG A 233 7.82 13.38 -22.35
CA ARG A 233 8.98 13.67 -23.20
C ARG A 233 9.76 14.87 -22.69
N ALA A 234 9.09 15.92 -22.21
CA ALA A 234 9.74 17.10 -21.67
C ALA A 234 10.39 16.85 -20.29
N LEU A 235 9.76 16.05 -19.42
CA LEU A 235 10.37 15.62 -18.16
C LEU A 235 11.62 14.76 -18.38
N ILE A 236 11.62 13.91 -19.41
CA ILE A 236 12.80 13.13 -19.82
C ILE A 236 13.95 14.06 -20.24
N GLU A 237 13.66 15.20 -20.89
CA GLU A 237 14.69 16.21 -21.17
C GLU A 237 15.26 16.82 -19.89
N LEU A 238 14.45 17.06 -18.85
CA LEU A 238 14.96 17.55 -17.57
C LEU A 238 15.94 16.57 -16.90
N VAL A 239 15.75 15.26 -17.08
CA VAL A 239 16.74 14.25 -16.66
C VAL A 239 18.02 14.37 -17.49
N ARG A 240 17.90 14.54 -18.81
CA ARG A 240 19.07 14.74 -19.70
C ARG A 240 19.85 16.01 -19.36
N GLU A 241 19.14 17.07 -18.97
CA GLU A 241 19.70 18.35 -18.53
C GLU A 241 20.37 18.28 -17.14
N GLY A 242 20.16 17.19 -16.39
CA GLY A 242 20.65 17.03 -15.02
C GLY A 242 19.80 17.72 -13.95
N VAL A 243 18.64 18.27 -14.32
CA VAL A 243 17.69 18.94 -13.42
C VAL A 243 16.98 17.92 -12.53
N LEU A 244 16.57 16.80 -13.11
CA LEU A 244 15.99 15.67 -12.39
C LEU A 244 17.04 14.57 -12.25
N THR A 245 17.29 14.12 -11.01
CA THR A 245 18.21 13.02 -10.71
C THR A 245 17.66 11.69 -11.23
N ARG A 246 16.35 11.48 -11.08
CA ARG A 246 15.64 10.32 -11.60
C ARG A 246 14.18 10.65 -11.89
N LEU A 247 13.63 10.06 -12.95
CA LEU A 247 12.22 10.12 -13.30
C LEU A 247 11.61 8.72 -13.34
N ILE A 248 10.50 8.51 -12.61
CA ILE A 248 9.69 7.29 -12.69
C ILE A 248 8.39 7.58 -13.46
N LEU A 249 8.15 6.83 -14.52
CA LEU A 249 6.89 6.88 -15.27
C LEU A 249 6.03 5.68 -14.84
N GLY A 250 4.92 5.96 -14.16
CA GLY A 250 4.01 4.94 -13.65
C GLY A 250 2.86 4.66 -14.62
N GLN A 251 2.66 3.41 -15.03
CA GLN A 251 1.43 3.00 -15.69
C GLN A 251 0.41 2.54 -14.65
N ASP A 252 -0.60 3.36 -14.43
CA ASP A 252 -1.76 3.05 -13.60
C ASP A 252 -2.74 2.09 -14.32
N ASP A 253 -3.79 1.66 -13.62
CA ASP A 253 -4.90 0.79 -14.08
C ASP A 253 -4.93 0.54 -15.61
N GLY A 254 -4.59 -0.68 -16.02
CA GLY A 254 -4.40 -1.01 -17.42
C GLY A 254 -4.83 -2.42 -17.81
N GLU A 255 -4.72 -2.67 -19.11
CA GLU A 255 -4.90 -3.98 -19.72
C GLU A 255 -3.68 -4.31 -20.60
N PRO A 256 -3.44 -5.60 -20.95
CA PRO A 256 -2.28 -5.98 -21.74
C PRO A 256 -2.18 -5.32 -23.12
N TYR A 257 -3.33 -4.98 -23.72
CA TYR A 257 -3.40 -4.39 -25.05
C TYR A 257 -4.41 -3.24 -25.05
N SER A 258 -3.92 -2.02 -24.92
CA SER A 258 -4.72 -0.80 -24.96
C SER A 258 -3.90 0.40 -25.46
N ILE A 259 -4.53 1.54 -25.68
CA ILE A 259 -3.85 2.80 -26.06
C ILE A 259 -2.75 3.22 -25.06
N PRO A 260 -2.95 3.14 -23.71
CA PRO A 260 -1.86 3.35 -22.76
C PRO A 260 -0.59 2.54 -23.05
N ASN A 261 -0.70 1.32 -23.60
CA ASN A 261 0.45 0.50 -23.96
C ASN A 261 1.21 1.06 -25.18
N ILE A 262 0.50 1.72 -26.11
CA ILE A 262 1.09 2.37 -27.28
C ILE A 262 1.89 3.60 -26.84
N GLU A 263 1.31 4.44 -25.97
CA GLU A 263 2.00 5.60 -25.40
C GLU A 263 3.26 5.16 -24.62
N LYS A 264 3.12 4.15 -23.75
CA LYS A 264 4.25 3.54 -23.04
C LYS A 264 5.38 3.13 -23.99
N LYS A 265 5.04 2.47 -25.11
CA LYS A 265 6.02 2.05 -26.13
C LYS A 265 6.72 3.26 -26.77
N HIS A 266 5.99 4.31 -27.11
CA HIS A 266 6.57 5.56 -27.63
C HIS A 266 7.54 6.21 -26.63
N LEU A 267 7.18 6.24 -25.34
CA LEU A 267 8.04 6.78 -24.29
C LEU A 267 9.30 5.92 -24.10
N LEU A 268 9.20 4.60 -24.14
CA LEU A 268 10.37 3.70 -24.11
C LEU A 268 11.30 3.94 -25.30
N ASP A 269 10.76 4.11 -26.50
CA ASP A 269 11.56 4.44 -27.69
C ASP A 269 12.20 5.82 -27.58
N TRP A 270 11.49 6.80 -27.00
CA TRP A 270 12.05 8.12 -26.72
C TRP A 270 13.21 8.04 -25.73
N ILE A 271 13.06 7.33 -24.61
CA ILE A 271 14.12 7.11 -23.62
C ILE A 271 15.37 6.53 -24.27
N ARG A 272 15.21 5.46 -25.08
CA ARG A 272 16.32 4.83 -25.83
C ARG A 272 17.04 5.81 -26.76
N SER A 273 16.31 6.77 -27.33
CA SER A 273 16.89 7.78 -28.23
C SER A 273 17.72 8.87 -27.54
N ARG A 274 17.65 8.99 -26.21
CA ARG A 274 18.26 10.10 -25.45
C ARG A 274 19.62 9.79 -24.82
N ASN A 275 20.15 8.58 -24.98
CA ASN A 275 21.44 8.16 -24.40
C ASN A 275 21.58 8.55 -22.91
N LEU A 276 20.53 8.28 -22.14
CA LEU A 276 20.47 8.58 -20.71
C LEU A 276 21.30 7.57 -19.92
N SER A 277 21.65 7.92 -18.70
CA SER A 277 22.29 6.97 -17.79
C SER A 277 21.30 5.87 -17.38
N ASP A 278 21.78 4.63 -17.27
CA ASP A 278 20.94 3.51 -16.87
C ASP A 278 20.22 3.81 -15.54
N GLY A 279 18.91 3.59 -15.51
CA GLY A 279 18.07 3.83 -14.33
C GLY A 279 17.78 5.30 -14.01
N SER A 280 18.21 6.27 -14.83
CA SER A 280 17.84 7.69 -14.63
C SER A 280 16.40 7.98 -15.07
N VAL A 281 15.85 7.20 -16.00
CA VAL A 281 14.42 7.15 -16.30
C VAL A 281 13.96 5.69 -16.26
N VAL A 282 12.95 5.41 -15.45
CA VAL A 282 12.39 4.06 -15.29
C VAL A 282 10.91 4.12 -15.56
N LEU A 283 10.40 3.17 -16.35
CA LEU A 283 8.98 2.97 -16.53
C LEU A 283 8.55 1.72 -15.75
N THR A 284 7.48 1.82 -14.98
CA THR A 284 6.96 0.72 -14.15
C THR A 284 5.44 0.70 -14.13
N HIS A 285 4.83 -0.46 -13.85
CA HIS A 285 3.39 -0.55 -13.60
C HIS A 285 3.07 -0.24 -12.14
N GLY A 286 2.07 0.58 -11.87
CA GLY A 286 1.74 1.11 -10.54
C GLY A 286 1.72 2.63 -10.52
N ALA A 287 1.27 3.18 -9.39
CA ALA A 287 1.12 4.62 -9.21
C ALA A 287 1.29 4.99 -7.74
N ASP A 288 0.43 4.44 -6.88
CA ASP A 288 0.30 4.83 -5.47
C ASP A 288 1.58 4.56 -4.66
N GLU A 289 2.29 3.48 -4.97
CA GLU A 289 3.47 2.98 -4.25
C GLU A 289 4.81 3.53 -4.77
N ILE A 290 4.80 4.32 -5.84
CA ILE A 290 6.03 4.79 -6.50
C ILE A 290 6.88 5.64 -5.54
N ALA A 291 6.26 6.56 -4.79
CA ALA A 291 6.98 7.38 -3.81
C ALA A 291 7.62 6.54 -2.70
N LEU A 292 6.93 5.48 -2.25
CA LEU A 292 7.45 4.53 -1.28
C LEU A 292 8.64 3.73 -1.84
N SER A 293 8.54 3.31 -3.11
CA SER A 293 9.62 2.61 -3.81
C SER A 293 10.85 3.51 -4.02
N LEU A 294 10.63 4.80 -4.33
CA LEU A 294 11.70 5.80 -4.44
C LEU A 294 12.38 6.03 -3.09
N LEU A 295 11.63 6.16 -1.99
CA LEU A 295 12.20 6.27 -0.64
C LEU A 295 13.14 5.09 -0.33
N ALA A 296 12.70 3.86 -0.62
CA ALA A 296 13.50 2.66 -0.41
C ALA A 296 14.74 2.62 -1.33
N SER A 297 14.59 2.98 -2.61
CA SER A 297 15.68 3.08 -3.58
C SER A 297 16.75 4.09 -3.15
N ILE A 298 16.35 5.29 -2.72
CA ILE A 298 17.26 6.34 -2.21
C ILE A 298 18.02 5.84 -0.98
N HIS A 299 17.33 5.19 -0.03
CA HIS A 299 17.97 4.63 1.15
C HIS A 299 18.96 3.53 0.79
N ASN A 300 18.60 2.63 -0.12
CA ASN A 300 19.46 1.55 -0.60
C ASN A 300 20.73 2.07 -1.26
N GLU A 301 20.62 3.05 -2.16
CA GLU A 301 21.76 3.70 -2.82
C GLU A 301 22.71 4.35 -1.82
N LYS A 302 22.15 5.12 -0.89
CA LYS A 302 22.93 5.82 0.14
C LYS A 302 23.72 4.85 1.02
N THR A 303 23.15 3.69 1.28
CA THR A 303 23.71 2.69 2.19
C THR A 303 24.52 1.60 1.49
N GLY A 304 24.56 1.63 0.16
CA GLY A 304 25.19 0.60 -0.66
C GLY A 304 24.49 -0.76 -0.57
N PHE A 305 23.23 -0.80 -0.13
CA PHE A 305 22.46 -2.02 0.02
C PHE A 305 21.78 -2.41 -1.30
N HIS A 306 22.17 -3.55 -1.86
CA HIS A 306 21.57 -4.12 -3.07
C HIS A 306 20.83 -5.42 -2.71
N PRO A 307 19.51 -5.36 -2.44
CA PRO A 307 18.79 -6.51 -1.90
C PRO A 307 18.82 -7.69 -2.87
N ARG A 308 19.28 -8.85 -2.38
CA ARG A 308 19.20 -10.15 -3.06
C ARG A 308 17.93 -10.84 -2.59
N ILE A 309 16.97 -11.06 -3.49
CA ILE A 309 15.62 -11.48 -3.12
C ILE A 309 15.36 -12.86 -3.70
N HIS A 310 15.02 -13.82 -2.84
CA HIS A 310 14.48 -15.09 -3.30
C HIS A 310 12.98 -14.95 -3.53
N VAL A 311 12.51 -15.14 -4.76
CA VAL A 311 11.08 -15.02 -5.08
C VAL A 311 10.47 -16.40 -5.13
N ARG A 312 9.44 -16.62 -4.32
CA ARG A 312 8.66 -17.85 -4.29
C ARG A 312 7.20 -17.54 -4.59
N TYR A 313 6.54 -18.42 -5.34
CA TYR A 313 5.14 -18.29 -5.71
C TYR A 313 4.36 -19.47 -5.15
N ASN A 314 3.15 -19.22 -4.64
CA ASN A 314 2.30 -20.26 -4.05
C ASN A 314 1.83 -21.36 -5.04
N HIS A 315 1.90 -21.11 -6.35
CA HIS A 315 1.49 -22.04 -7.40
C HIS A 315 2.20 -21.72 -8.72
N ASP A 316 2.52 -22.74 -9.53
CA ASP A 316 3.07 -22.63 -10.90
C ASP A 316 2.35 -21.65 -11.85
N ARG A 317 1.06 -21.37 -11.64
CA ARG A 317 0.28 -20.44 -12.47
C ARG A 317 0.43 -18.98 -12.03
N THR A 318 0.77 -18.75 -10.76
CA THR A 318 0.86 -17.41 -10.17
C THR A 318 1.80 -16.47 -10.93
N PRO A 319 3.03 -16.86 -11.34
CA PRO A 319 3.94 -15.97 -12.06
C PRO A 319 3.31 -15.39 -13.35
N ALA A 320 2.60 -16.22 -14.11
CA ALA A 320 2.02 -15.87 -15.40
C ALA A 320 0.63 -15.19 -15.29
N ARG A 321 0.01 -15.17 -14.11
CA ARG A 321 -1.32 -14.58 -13.90
C ARG A 321 -1.26 -13.08 -14.15
N ILE A 322 -2.24 -12.56 -14.90
CA ILE A 322 -2.50 -11.13 -15.03
C ILE A 322 -3.73 -10.81 -14.17
N MET A 323 -3.50 -10.00 -13.14
CA MET A 323 -4.53 -9.60 -12.18
C MET A 323 -5.40 -8.47 -12.73
N PRO A 324 -6.61 -8.25 -12.21
CA PRO A 324 -7.42 -7.10 -12.56
C PRO A 324 -6.61 -5.79 -12.46
N TYR A 325 -6.84 -4.88 -13.39
CA TYR A 325 -6.16 -3.59 -13.51
C TYR A 325 -4.66 -3.64 -13.84
N MET A 326 -4.09 -4.84 -14.05
CA MET A 326 -2.68 -4.98 -14.45
C MET A 326 -2.53 -5.17 -15.95
N ALA A 327 -1.57 -4.46 -16.54
CA ALA A 327 -1.20 -4.63 -17.95
C ALA A 327 -0.19 -5.78 -18.18
N VAL A 328 0.39 -6.34 -17.11
CA VAL A 328 1.47 -7.35 -17.17
C VAL A 328 1.27 -8.43 -16.11
N SER A 329 2.07 -9.50 -16.21
CA SER A 329 2.01 -10.61 -15.27
C SER A 329 2.54 -10.24 -13.88
N ILE A 330 2.21 -11.07 -12.89
CA ILE A 330 2.76 -10.95 -11.54
C ILE A 330 4.29 -11.02 -11.58
N GLU A 331 4.87 -11.96 -12.34
CA GLU A 331 6.32 -12.11 -12.45
C GLU A 331 7.00 -10.86 -13.00
N GLN A 332 6.47 -10.28 -14.07
CA GLN A 332 7.02 -9.06 -14.63
C GLN A 332 6.92 -7.90 -13.62
N THR A 333 5.81 -7.81 -12.89
CA THR A 333 5.64 -6.80 -11.84
C THR A 333 6.70 -6.97 -10.75
N VAL A 334 6.94 -8.19 -10.27
CA VAL A 334 7.98 -8.49 -9.28
C VAL A 334 9.37 -8.08 -9.78
N GLN A 335 9.72 -8.45 -11.01
CA GLN A 335 11.01 -8.09 -11.61
C GLN A 335 11.21 -6.58 -11.70
N GLU A 336 10.19 -5.85 -12.16
CA GLU A 336 10.21 -4.37 -12.24
C GLU A 336 10.43 -3.73 -10.85
N LYS A 337 9.72 -4.20 -9.82
CA LYS A 337 9.83 -3.64 -8.46
C LYS A 337 11.14 -3.98 -7.79
N ILE A 338 11.69 -5.17 -8.00
CA ILE A 338 13.03 -5.53 -7.52
C ILE A 338 14.09 -4.61 -8.14
N ALA A 339 14.02 -4.41 -9.46
CA ALA A 339 14.95 -3.53 -10.17
C ALA A 339 14.86 -2.06 -9.70
N LEU A 340 13.64 -1.56 -9.42
CA LEU A 340 13.42 -0.20 -8.94
C LEU A 340 14.09 0.07 -7.58
N LEU A 341 14.25 -0.95 -6.74
CA LEU A 341 14.97 -0.88 -5.46
C LEU A 341 16.49 -1.01 -5.60
N GLY A 342 17.02 -1.18 -6.81
CA GLY A 342 18.43 -1.49 -7.05
C GLY A 342 18.81 -2.91 -6.61
N GLY A 343 17.83 -3.82 -6.52
CA GLY A 343 17.98 -5.20 -6.11
C GLY A 343 18.12 -6.19 -7.26
N GLN A 344 18.30 -7.46 -6.90
CA GLN A 344 18.36 -8.57 -7.85
C GLN A 344 17.68 -9.82 -7.29
N GLN A 345 17.09 -10.62 -8.17
CA GLN A 345 16.55 -11.92 -7.81
C GLN A 345 17.67 -12.95 -7.65
N THR A 346 17.55 -13.84 -6.66
CA THR A 346 18.46 -14.98 -6.45
C THR A 346 17.68 -16.30 -6.44
N ASN A 347 18.27 -17.33 -7.05
CA ASN A 347 17.74 -18.70 -7.01
C ASN A 347 18.18 -19.46 -5.74
N SER A 348 19.08 -18.89 -4.95
CA SER A 348 19.59 -19.48 -3.72
C SER A 348 18.97 -18.77 -2.51
N GLU A 349 18.21 -19.54 -1.73
CA GLU A 349 17.61 -19.10 -0.46
C GLU A 349 18.68 -18.66 0.54
N GLU A 350 19.76 -19.42 0.68
CA GLU A 350 20.88 -19.12 1.59
C GLU A 350 21.58 -17.79 1.27
N ASN A 351 21.59 -17.38 0.00
CA ASN A 351 22.20 -16.14 -0.46
C ASN A 351 21.22 -14.98 -0.54
N ALA A 352 19.95 -15.19 -0.19
CA ALA A 352 18.96 -14.13 -0.17
C ALA A 352 19.08 -13.30 1.11
N ASP A 353 18.82 -12.01 0.99
CA ASP A 353 18.65 -11.12 2.13
C ASP A 353 17.27 -11.30 2.76
N PHE A 354 16.27 -11.68 1.96
CA PHE A 354 14.96 -12.16 2.38
C PHE A 354 14.23 -12.89 1.25
N THR A 355 13.17 -13.61 1.59
CA THR A 355 12.24 -14.24 0.62
C THR A 355 11.03 -13.33 0.39
N LEU A 356 10.69 -13.07 -0.88
CA LEU A 356 9.40 -12.54 -1.29
C LEU A 356 8.49 -13.72 -1.64
N LEU A 357 7.52 -14.02 -0.77
CA LEU A 357 6.51 -15.04 -1.01
C LEU A 357 5.26 -14.36 -1.60
N VAL A 358 4.96 -14.68 -2.85
CA VAL A 358 3.80 -14.12 -3.56
C VAL A 358 2.70 -15.17 -3.65
N SER A 359 1.64 -14.94 -2.88
CA SER A 359 0.40 -15.69 -2.98
C SER A 359 -0.57 -14.95 -3.88
N SER A 360 -1.14 -15.66 -4.85
CA SER A 360 -2.32 -15.23 -5.56
C SER A 360 -3.25 -16.42 -5.69
N CYS A 361 -4.51 -16.23 -5.32
CA CYS A 361 -5.56 -17.21 -5.56
C CYS A 361 -6.75 -16.57 -6.27
N ASP A 362 -7.52 -17.44 -6.89
CA ASP A 362 -8.70 -17.15 -7.65
C ASP A 362 -9.77 -18.16 -7.25
N SER A 363 -10.79 -17.69 -6.54
CA SER A 363 -11.89 -18.53 -6.06
C SER A 363 -12.79 -19.11 -7.16
N GLU A 364 -12.65 -18.64 -8.40
CA GLU A 364 -13.28 -19.22 -9.58
C GLU A 364 -12.41 -20.31 -10.24
N GLU A 365 -11.15 -20.45 -9.82
CA GLU A 365 -10.23 -21.50 -10.22
C GLU A 365 -9.97 -22.52 -9.09
N ASP A 366 -9.40 -23.68 -9.45
CA ASP A 366 -8.98 -24.70 -8.48
C ASP A 366 -7.56 -24.41 -7.97
N ASP A 367 -7.37 -23.27 -7.29
CA ASP A 367 -6.08 -22.92 -6.65
C ASP A 367 -6.20 -22.44 -5.18
N LEU A 368 -7.42 -22.37 -4.62
CA LEU A 368 -7.64 -21.99 -3.22
C LEU A 368 -6.94 -22.92 -2.22
N SER A 369 -6.65 -24.16 -2.62
CA SER A 369 -5.93 -25.15 -1.81
C SER A 369 -4.46 -24.76 -1.61
N ALA A 370 -3.85 -24.06 -2.57
CA ALA A 370 -2.44 -23.64 -2.54
C ALA A 370 -2.11 -22.78 -1.31
N ARG A 371 -3.09 -22.06 -0.76
CA ARG A 371 -2.90 -21.28 0.48
C ARG A 371 -2.48 -22.14 1.67
N ARG A 372 -2.92 -23.41 1.73
CA ARG A 372 -2.48 -24.33 2.79
C ARG A 372 -1.01 -24.72 2.63
N ASP A 373 -0.53 -24.77 1.41
CA ASP A 373 0.87 -25.06 1.09
C ASP A 373 1.72 -23.83 1.40
N THR A 374 1.23 -22.61 1.10
CA THR A 374 1.86 -21.35 1.53
C THR A 374 2.05 -21.27 3.05
N VAL A 375 1.06 -21.70 3.84
CA VAL A 375 1.22 -21.76 5.31
C VAL A 375 2.31 -22.76 5.72
N GLN A 376 2.41 -23.92 5.06
CA GLN A 376 3.45 -24.91 5.34
C GLN A 376 4.84 -24.39 4.97
N GLU A 377 4.95 -23.70 3.85
CA GLU A 377 6.18 -23.03 3.42
C GLU A 377 6.63 -21.97 4.41
N LEU A 378 5.71 -21.13 4.92
CA LEU A 378 6.02 -20.13 5.94
C LEU A 378 6.49 -20.75 7.26
N GLU A 379 5.90 -21.86 7.69
CA GLU A 379 6.38 -22.61 8.86
C GLU A 379 7.77 -23.23 8.62
N HIS A 380 8.06 -23.66 7.38
CA HIS A 380 9.38 -24.13 7.00
C HIS A 380 10.42 -23.00 7.04
N ASP A 381 10.13 -21.86 6.42
CA ASP A 381 11.02 -20.68 6.42
C ASP A 381 11.30 -20.20 7.85
N ARG A 382 10.27 -20.19 8.71
CA ARG A 382 10.40 -19.92 10.15
C ARG A 382 11.35 -20.89 10.84
N SER A 383 11.25 -22.20 10.55
CA SER A 383 12.16 -23.20 11.13
C SER A 383 13.64 -22.97 10.77
N LEU A 384 13.87 -22.27 9.65
CA LEU A 384 15.19 -21.86 9.16
C LEU A 384 15.56 -20.41 9.56
N SER A 385 14.68 -19.69 10.27
CA SER A 385 14.85 -18.27 10.61
C SER A 385 15.04 -17.38 9.38
N MET A 386 14.40 -17.72 8.26
CA MET A 386 14.46 -16.96 7.02
C MET A 386 13.47 -15.78 7.08
N PRO A 387 13.91 -14.53 6.82
CA PRO A 387 13.01 -13.39 6.75
C PRO A 387 12.08 -13.49 5.54
N VAL A 388 10.77 -13.33 5.74
CA VAL A 388 9.77 -13.43 4.66
C VAL A 388 8.92 -12.16 4.57
N ALA A 389 8.83 -11.61 3.36
CA ALA A 389 7.85 -10.62 2.95
C ALA A 389 6.71 -11.33 2.21
N LEU A 390 5.48 -11.20 2.71
CA LEU A 390 4.31 -11.86 2.12
C LEU A 390 3.50 -10.86 1.28
N VAL A 391 3.33 -11.16 -0.01
CA VAL A 391 2.37 -10.50 -0.89
C VAL A 391 1.14 -11.40 -1.00
N ASP A 392 0.01 -10.98 -0.45
CA ASP A 392 -1.20 -11.79 -0.26
C ASP A 392 -2.33 -11.30 -1.18
N LEU A 393 -2.18 -11.60 -2.48
CA LEU A 393 -3.09 -11.11 -3.51
C LEU A 393 -4.40 -11.91 -3.52
N SER A 394 -5.47 -11.20 -3.88
CA SER A 394 -6.79 -11.78 -4.12
C SER A 394 -7.36 -11.17 -5.39
N ARG A 395 -7.75 -12.04 -6.34
CA ARG A 395 -8.29 -11.62 -7.64
C ARG A 395 -9.63 -10.92 -7.50
N HIS A 396 -10.50 -11.42 -6.64
CA HIS A 396 -11.86 -10.91 -6.48
C HIS A 396 -12.00 -9.97 -5.29
N PHE A 397 -10.89 -9.57 -4.67
CA PHE A 397 -10.88 -8.69 -3.51
C PHE A 397 -11.58 -9.31 -2.28
N GLN A 398 -11.48 -10.63 -2.11
CA GLN A 398 -12.17 -11.43 -1.11
C GLN A 398 -11.22 -12.06 -0.09
N ALA A 399 -11.61 -12.06 1.19
CA ALA A 399 -10.81 -12.63 2.28
C ALA A 399 -10.51 -14.13 2.07
N GLN A 400 -11.44 -14.91 1.50
CA GLN A 400 -11.23 -16.35 1.25
C GLN A 400 -10.14 -16.68 0.24
N GLU A 401 -9.65 -15.72 -0.54
CA GLU A 401 -8.54 -15.92 -1.48
C GLU A 401 -7.18 -15.64 -0.84
N THR A 402 -7.17 -15.09 0.38
CA THR A 402 -5.95 -14.69 1.09
C THR A 402 -5.46 -15.78 2.06
N VAL A 403 -4.16 -15.74 2.36
CA VAL A 403 -3.44 -16.69 3.22
C VAL A 403 -3.55 -16.30 4.70
N LEU A 404 -3.62 -14.99 5.00
CA LEU A 404 -3.63 -14.48 6.37
C LEU A 404 -4.65 -15.15 7.33
N PRO A 405 -5.93 -15.39 6.98
CA PRO A 405 -6.85 -16.05 7.89
C PRO A 405 -6.42 -17.48 8.25
N LEU A 406 -5.74 -18.18 7.35
CA LEU A 406 -5.18 -19.49 7.63
C LEU A 406 -3.95 -19.42 8.54
N LEU A 407 -3.10 -18.39 8.40
CA LEU A 407 -1.98 -18.13 9.33
C LEU A 407 -2.50 -17.91 10.74
N ILE A 408 -3.52 -17.07 10.90
CA ILE A 408 -4.14 -16.80 12.20
C ILE A 408 -4.75 -18.08 12.77
N GLN A 409 -5.47 -18.86 11.95
CA GLN A 409 -6.09 -20.12 12.38
C GLN A 409 -5.07 -21.18 12.81
N ARG A 410 -3.89 -21.20 12.18
CA ARG A 410 -2.80 -22.14 12.48
C ARG A 410 -1.85 -21.64 13.57
N ASP A 411 -2.18 -20.53 14.24
CA ASP A 411 -1.35 -19.91 15.25
C ASP A 411 0.05 -19.54 14.72
N TYR A 412 0.23 -19.27 13.42
CA TYR A 412 1.50 -18.78 12.87
C TYR A 412 1.82 -17.38 13.45
N PRO A 413 3.05 -17.09 13.92
CA PRO A 413 3.39 -15.77 14.48
C PRO A 413 3.48 -14.71 13.38
N VAL A 414 2.38 -14.02 13.08
CA VAL A 414 2.33 -13.06 11.97
C VAL A 414 3.28 -11.86 12.11
N ASN A 415 3.77 -11.59 13.33
CA ASN A 415 4.80 -10.57 13.60
C ASN A 415 6.22 -10.99 13.17
N GLU A 416 6.40 -12.23 12.70
CA GLU A 416 7.67 -12.72 12.14
C GLU A 416 7.86 -12.31 10.67
N LEU A 417 6.76 -11.99 9.97
CA LEU A 417 6.83 -11.41 8.62
C LEU A 417 7.53 -10.06 8.68
N ILE A 418 8.47 -9.82 7.76
CA ILE A 418 9.15 -8.52 7.66
C ILE A 418 8.34 -7.51 6.86
N ALA A 419 7.38 -7.98 6.04
CA ALA A 419 6.39 -7.17 5.36
C ALA A 419 5.15 -8.00 5.02
N TYR A 420 4.00 -7.34 4.92
CA TYR A 420 2.74 -7.89 4.43
C TYR A 420 2.10 -6.86 3.52
N ALA A 421 1.63 -7.25 2.35
CA ALA A 421 0.79 -6.39 1.52
C ALA A 421 -0.22 -7.22 0.73
N GLY A 422 -1.47 -6.79 0.73
CA GLY A 422 -2.60 -7.49 0.13
C GLY A 422 -3.65 -6.54 -0.45
N TRP A 423 -3.21 -5.36 -0.91
CA TRP A 423 -4.06 -4.33 -1.53
C TRP A 423 -4.76 -4.85 -2.81
N ASN A 424 -5.05 -3.99 -3.77
CA ASN A 424 -6.02 -4.18 -4.86
C ASN A 424 -5.35 -4.51 -6.17
N THR A 425 -4.24 -3.85 -6.47
CA THR A 425 -3.42 -4.10 -7.65
C THR A 425 -2.13 -4.80 -7.25
N THR A 426 -1.63 -5.64 -8.15
CA THR A 426 -0.37 -6.37 -7.94
C THR A 426 0.80 -5.43 -7.75
N SER A 427 0.88 -4.34 -8.53
CA SER A 427 1.97 -3.35 -8.43
C SER A 427 2.03 -2.69 -7.05
N ASN A 428 0.89 -2.20 -6.55
CA ASN A 428 0.81 -1.56 -5.24
C ASN A 428 1.24 -2.51 -4.13
N ALA A 429 0.73 -3.76 -4.14
CA ALA A 429 1.05 -4.74 -3.11
C ALA A 429 2.53 -5.18 -3.16
N VAL A 430 3.03 -5.55 -4.34
CA VAL A 430 4.42 -5.99 -4.52
C VAL A 430 5.40 -4.87 -4.19
N GLY A 431 5.17 -3.65 -4.69
CA GLY A 431 6.03 -2.50 -4.41
C GLY A 431 6.05 -2.12 -2.93
N THR A 432 4.89 -2.16 -2.26
CA THR A 432 4.79 -1.87 -0.81
C THR A 432 5.55 -2.91 0.02
N ALA A 433 5.32 -4.21 -0.22
CA ALA A 433 5.99 -5.27 0.53
C ALA A 433 7.50 -5.24 0.32
N LEU A 434 7.96 -5.07 -0.92
CA LEU A 434 9.39 -5.00 -1.24
C LEU A 434 10.06 -3.78 -0.63
N ALA A 435 9.44 -2.60 -0.71
CA ALA A 435 10.00 -1.39 -0.12
C ALA A 435 10.12 -1.51 1.40
N GLN A 436 9.06 -1.99 2.08
CA GLN A 436 9.09 -2.23 3.53
C GLN A 436 10.20 -3.22 3.92
N ALA A 437 10.24 -4.39 3.26
CA ALA A 437 11.20 -5.44 3.55
C ALA A 437 12.65 -4.98 3.33
N SER A 438 12.90 -4.28 2.21
CA SER A 438 14.22 -3.74 1.87
C SER A 438 14.68 -2.69 2.89
N LEU A 439 13.80 -1.76 3.27
CA LEU A 439 14.12 -0.75 4.28
C LEU A 439 14.45 -1.38 5.63
N PHE A 440 13.64 -2.37 6.04
CA PHE A 440 13.86 -3.07 7.30
C PHE A 440 15.20 -3.82 7.31
N GLU A 441 15.48 -4.62 6.28
CA GLU A 441 16.74 -5.38 6.19
C GLU A 441 17.96 -4.48 6.09
N SER A 442 17.88 -3.41 5.29
CA SER A 442 18.97 -2.44 5.16
C SER A 442 19.28 -1.76 6.50
N SER A 443 18.25 -1.22 7.17
CA SER A 443 18.41 -0.53 8.46
C SER A 443 18.82 -1.44 9.61
N ARG A 444 18.28 -2.66 9.68
CA ARG A 444 18.64 -3.65 10.70
C ARG A 444 20.12 -4.03 10.63
N ARG A 445 20.69 -4.12 9.42
CA ARG A 445 22.11 -4.47 9.20
C ARG A 445 23.07 -3.33 9.56
N GLN A 446 22.61 -2.09 9.40
CA GLN A 446 23.40 -0.89 9.70
C GLN A 446 23.32 -0.44 11.16
N SER A 447 22.36 -0.96 11.92
CA SER A 447 22.16 -0.56 13.31
C SER A 447 23.39 -0.86 14.16
N GLY A 448 23.95 0.16 14.78
CA GLY A 448 25.23 0.09 15.50
C GLY A 448 25.12 -0.42 16.93
N ASP A 449 23.91 -0.44 17.49
CA ASP A 449 23.64 -0.97 18.83
C ASP A 449 22.26 -1.66 18.94
N ARG A 450 22.05 -2.31 20.08
CA ARG A 450 20.84 -3.10 20.36
C ARG A 450 19.58 -2.24 20.44
N ALA A 451 19.67 -1.02 20.98
CA ALA A 451 18.50 -0.15 21.15
C ALA A 451 18.00 0.38 19.80
N GLU A 452 18.93 0.70 18.89
CA GLU A 452 18.61 1.12 17.53
C GLU A 452 17.88 0.02 16.76
N VAL A 453 18.39 -1.21 16.76
CA VAL A 453 17.73 -2.31 16.04
C VAL A 453 16.35 -2.64 16.63
N ILE A 454 16.16 -2.53 17.95
CA ILE A 454 14.85 -2.63 18.58
C ILE A 454 13.90 -1.54 18.05
N ALA A 455 14.38 -0.30 17.89
CA ALA A 455 13.58 0.79 17.36
C ALA A 455 13.24 0.61 15.87
N VAL A 456 14.18 0.11 15.07
CA VAL A 456 13.95 -0.28 13.66
C VAL A 456 12.86 -1.35 13.58
N THR A 457 12.97 -2.43 14.38
CA THR A 457 11.98 -3.51 14.40
C THR A 457 10.62 -3.02 14.88
N ALA A 458 10.55 -2.14 15.88
CA ALA A 458 9.29 -1.57 16.33
C ALA A 458 8.60 -0.71 15.26
N ALA A 459 9.38 0.09 14.50
CA ALA A 459 8.86 0.84 13.37
C ALA A 459 8.35 -0.09 12.27
N ASN A 460 9.10 -1.15 11.95
CA ASN A 460 8.68 -2.14 10.95
C ASN A 460 7.40 -2.87 11.34
N LEU A 461 7.31 -3.34 12.60
CA LEU A 461 6.11 -4.00 13.12
C LEU A 461 4.90 -3.06 13.11
N THR A 462 5.09 -1.76 13.36
CA THR A 462 4.01 -0.78 13.26
C THR A 462 3.49 -0.68 11.83
N PHE A 463 4.38 -0.62 10.83
CA PHE A 463 3.96 -0.55 9.43
C PHE A 463 3.34 -1.87 8.94
N LEU A 464 3.93 -3.01 9.31
CA LEU A 464 3.39 -4.35 9.07
C LEU A 464 1.96 -4.47 9.58
N GLN A 465 1.72 -4.06 10.83
CA GLN A 465 0.38 -4.09 11.43
C GLN A 465 -0.58 -3.13 10.75
N ASN A 466 -0.11 -1.96 10.31
CA ASN A 466 -0.94 -1.06 9.49
C ASN A 466 -1.41 -1.76 8.20
N ARG A 467 -0.52 -2.48 7.50
CA ARG A 467 -0.86 -3.23 6.29
C ARG A 467 -1.79 -4.40 6.57
N ILE A 468 -1.53 -5.21 7.59
CA ILE A 468 -2.42 -6.32 7.96
C ILE A 468 -3.85 -5.82 8.26
N LEU A 469 -3.96 -4.73 9.03
CA LEU A 469 -5.25 -4.17 9.44
C LEU A 469 -6.00 -3.51 8.29
N GLU A 470 -5.30 -2.84 7.37
CA GLU A 470 -5.93 -2.21 6.22
C GLU A 470 -6.17 -3.21 5.08
N ASP A 471 -5.12 -3.85 4.59
CA ASP A 471 -5.15 -4.65 3.37
C ASP A 471 -6.00 -5.92 3.51
N TYR A 472 -6.09 -6.50 4.72
CA TYR A 472 -6.95 -7.66 4.97
C TYR A 472 -8.22 -7.29 5.74
N PHE A 473 -8.09 -6.89 7.02
CA PHE A 473 -9.25 -6.73 7.91
C PHE A 473 -10.21 -5.67 7.39
N TYR A 474 -9.68 -4.58 6.85
CA TYR A 474 -10.53 -3.56 6.24
C TYR A 474 -10.95 -3.91 4.81
N LEU A 475 -9.99 -3.99 3.89
CA LEU A 475 -10.23 -4.05 2.45
C LEU A 475 -10.84 -5.39 1.98
N LYS A 476 -10.64 -6.51 2.67
CA LYS A 476 -11.16 -7.82 2.21
C LYS A 476 -12.32 -8.36 3.05
N ASP A 477 -12.40 -7.96 4.32
CA ASP A 477 -13.40 -8.49 5.26
C ASP A 477 -14.48 -7.45 5.64
N THR A 478 -14.09 -6.20 5.93
CA THR A 478 -15.00 -5.20 6.50
C THR A 478 -15.70 -4.32 5.47
N ILE A 479 -15.02 -3.94 4.39
CA ILE A 479 -15.50 -2.92 3.46
C ILE A 479 -16.86 -3.27 2.84
N ASP A 480 -17.10 -4.55 2.50
CA ASP A 480 -18.36 -5.02 1.91
C ASP A 480 -19.54 -4.90 2.88
N LEU A 481 -19.30 -5.15 4.17
CA LEU A 481 -20.30 -4.96 5.21
C LEU A 481 -20.71 -3.48 5.32
N ILE A 482 -19.73 -2.57 5.28
CA ILE A 482 -19.98 -1.13 5.33
C ILE A 482 -20.75 -0.69 4.09
N ASN A 483 -20.27 -1.07 2.89
CA ASN A 483 -20.89 -0.72 1.62
C ASN A 483 -22.34 -1.23 1.55
N THR A 484 -22.57 -2.49 1.91
CA THR A 484 -23.92 -3.09 1.94
C THR A 484 -24.83 -2.36 2.93
N THR A 485 -24.32 -1.94 4.08
CA THR A 485 -25.11 -1.23 5.10
C THR A 485 -25.50 0.15 4.61
N LEU A 486 -24.58 0.88 3.99
CA LEU A 486 -24.86 2.16 3.33
C LEU A 486 -25.88 1.96 2.20
N GLN A 487 -25.71 0.96 1.34
CA GLN A 487 -26.66 0.67 0.26
C GLN A 487 -28.08 0.39 0.77
N LYS A 488 -28.21 -0.41 1.83
CA LYS A 488 -29.51 -0.64 2.49
C LYS A 488 -30.12 0.62 3.11
N ALA A 489 -29.30 1.60 3.46
CA ALA A 489 -29.76 2.92 3.93
C ALA A 489 -30.09 3.90 2.79
N GLY A 490 -29.95 3.49 1.52
CA GLY A 490 -30.36 4.26 0.35
C GLY A 490 -29.21 4.89 -0.46
N TYR A 491 -27.95 4.65 -0.09
CA TYR A 491 -26.78 5.15 -0.84
C TYR A 491 -26.51 4.28 -2.05
N THR A 492 -26.44 4.86 -3.23
CA THR A 492 -26.35 4.07 -4.48
C THR A 492 -24.91 3.91 -4.96
N ASN A 493 -24.02 4.83 -4.61
CA ASN A 493 -22.61 4.78 -5.02
C ASN A 493 -21.66 4.98 -3.83
N THR A 494 -21.44 3.94 -3.05
CA THR A 494 -20.51 3.99 -1.91
C THR A 494 -19.04 4.15 -2.32
N ALA A 495 -18.74 4.01 -3.62
CA ALA A 495 -17.39 4.12 -4.15
C ALA A 495 -16.98 5.56 -4.51
N ASP A 496 -17.89 6.53 -4.54
CA ASP A 496 -17.65 7.88 -5.09
C ASP A 496 -18.53 8.94 -4.40
N LEU A 497 -17.89 9.96 -3.80
CA LEU A 497 -18.41 11.19 -3.17
C LEU A 497 -19.75 11.12 -2.38
N ASP A 498 -20.29 9.94 -2.10
CA ASP A 498 -21.63 9.75 -1.53
C ASP A 498 -21.61 9.80 0.02
N LEU A 499 -20.43 9.95 0.63
CA LEU A 499 -20.30 9.99 2.09
C LEU A 499 -20.38 11.39 2.70
N GLU A 500 -20.34 12.50 1.97
CA GLU A 500 -20.24 13.84 2.59
C GLU A 500 -21.32 14.11 3.65
N HIS A 501 -22.57 13.72 3.36
CA HIS A 501 -23.71 13.93 4.25
C HIS A 501 -23.72 13.00 5.48
N ASN A 502 -22.97 11.88 5.44
CA ASN A 502 -22.98 10.84 6.48
C ASN A 502 -21.58 10.41 6.90
N TYR A 503 -20.59 11.24 6.63
CA TYR A 503 -19.19 10.97 6.91
C TYR A 503 -19.00 10.53 8.36
N ARG A 504 -19.68 11.19 9.30
CA ARG A 504 -19.67 10.82 10.73
C ARG A 504 -20.21 9.40 10.97
N TRP A 505 -21.32 9.04 10.32
CA TRP A 505 -21.91 7.70 10.48
C TRP A 505 -21.03 6.62 9.85
N ALA A 506 -20.51 6.85 8.65
CA ALA A 506 -19.55 5.95 8.00
C ALA A 506 -18.30 5.73 8.85
N ASN A 507 -17.71 6.81 9.39
CA ASN A 507 -16.56 6.71 10.31
C ASN A 507 -16.91 5.97 11.60
N LEU A 508 -18.09 6.18 12.18
CA LEU A 508 -18.53 5.44 13.36
C LEU A 508 -18.68 3.94 13.06
N MET A 509 -19.22 3.57 11.90
CA MET A 509 -19.31 2.16 11.46
C MET A 509 -17.93 1.55 11.26
N LEU A 510 -17.05 2.23 10.52
CA LEU A 510 -15.65 1.83 10.33
C LEU A 510 -14.96 1.57 11.68
N GLN A 511 -14.97 2.57 12.57
CA GLN A 511 -14.30 2.50 13.86
C GLN A 511 -14.90 1.41 14.75
N HIS A 512 -16.23 1.22 14.75
CA HIS A 512 -16.87 0.19 15.54
C HIS A 512 -16.49 -1.21 15.06
N THR A 513 -16.64 -1.48 13.75
CA THR A 513 -16.38 -2.80 13.16
C THR A 513 -14.91 -3.18 13.31
N MET A 514 -14.00 -2.28 12.97
CA MET A 514 -12.56 -2.52 13.08
C MET A 514 -12.11 -2.72 14.54
N LYS A 515 -12.67 -1.98 15.50
CA LYS A 515 -12.37 -2.18 16.94
C LYS A 515 -12.82 -3.56 17.42
N ASN A 516 -13.96 -4.07 16.93
CA ASN A 516 -14.42 -5.42 17.28
C ASN A 516 -13.50 -6.50 16.70
N GLN A 517 -13.09 -6.37 15.44
CA GLN A 517 -12.12 -7.29 14.83
C GLN A 517 -10.77 -7.24 15.53
N LEU A 518 -10.26 -6.04 15.84
CA LEU A 518 -9.00 -5.86 16.59
C LEU A 518 -9.06 -6.53 17.96
N ALA A 519 -10.20 -6.44 18.66
CA ALA A 519 -10.38 -7.07 19.96
C ALA A 519 -10.27 -8.61 19.89
N VAL A 520 -10.67 -9.22 18.77
CA VAL A 520 -10.46 -10.66 18.54
C VAL A 520 -9.01 -10.92 18.16
N TYR A 521 -8.50 -10.23 17.14
CA TYR A 521 -7.18 -10.43 16.57
C TYR A 521 -6.05 -10.34 17.60
N LYS A 522 -6.05 -9.31 18.45
CA LYS A 522 -5.00 -9.08 19.46
C LYS A 522 -4.95 -10.10 20.60
N ASN A 523 -5.99 -10.95 20.70
CA ASN A 523 -6.06 -12.06 21.66
C ASN A 523 -5.78 -13.42 21.01
N THR A 524 -5.45 -13.46 19.70
CA THR A 524 -5.01 -14.70 19.04
C THR A 524 -3.57 -15.04 19.44
N ARG A 525 -3.20 -16.32 19.39
CA ARG A 525 -1.80 -16.73 19.61
C ARG A 525 -0.91 -16.24 18.50
N SER A 526 -1.40 -16.26 17.26
CA SER A 526 -0.74 -15.70 16.08
C SER A 526 -0.22 -14.26 16.32
N PHE A 527 -1.00 -13.41 16.99
CA PHE A 527 -0.60 -12.05 17.34
C PHE A 527 0.37 -11.98 18.54
N ARG A 528 0.16 -12.81 19.57
CA ARG A 528 0.84 -12.68 20.86
C ARG A 528 2.13 -13.49 20.99
N GLN A 529 2.40 -14.39 20.05
CA GLN A 529 3.60 -15.22 20.11
C GLN A 529 4.88 -14.36 20.10
N PRO A 530 5.87 -14.69 20.95
CA PRO A 530 7.17 -14.05 20.87
C PRO A 530 7.85 -14.34 19.54
N VAL A 531 8.52 -13.33 19.00
CA VAL A 531 9.29 -13.42 17.75
C VAL A 531 10.74 -13.06 18.04
N ARG A 532 11.66 -13.93 17.64
CA ARG A 532 13.09 -13.71 17.76
C ARG A 532 13.59 -12.93 16.55
N PHE A 533 14.37 -11.89 16.83
CA PHE A 533 15.07 -11.09 15.83
C PHE A 533 16.57 -11.21 16.07
N SER A 534 17.31 -11.39 14.98
CA SER A 534 18.76 -11.46 14.98
C SER A 534 19.35 -10.17 14.42
N SER A 535 20.50 -9.73 14.92
CA SER A 535 21.21 -8.57 14.39
C SER A 535 22.71 -8.65 14.69
N PRO A 536 23.57 -7.90 13.97
CA PRO A 536 24.97 -7.77 14.34
C PRO A 536 25.18 -7.30 15.80
N SER A 537 24.23 -6.53 16.33
CA SER A 537 24.22 -5.96 17.68
C SER A 537 23.61 -6.89 18.75
N GLY A 538 23.35 -8.15 18.38
CA GLY A 538 22.84 -9.20 19.25
C GLY A 538 21.37 -9.55 19.01
N ASP A 539 21.01 -10.74 19.48
CA ASP A 539 19.66 -11.28 19.35
C ASP A 539 18.74 -10.74 20.46
N PHE A 540 17.46 -10.64 20.14
CA PHE A 540 16.43 -10.29 21.09
C PHE A 540 15.10 -10.88 20.67
N GLU A 541 14.20 -11.05 21.63
CA GLU A 541 12.86 -11.56 21.37
C GLU A 541 11.84 -10.50 21.79
N LEU A 542 10.92 -10.20 20.88
CA LEU A 542 9.86 -9.22 21.07
C LEU A 542 8.51 -9.89 21.15
N ILE A 543 7.63 -9.29 21.96
CA ILE A 543 6.23 -9.64 22.08
C ILE A 543 5.38 -8.42 21.80
N MET A 544 4.33 -8.61 21.00
CA MET A 544 3.25 -7.64 20.85
C MET A 544 2.19 -7.85 21.94
N GLN A 545 2.27 -7.06 23.01
CA GLN A 545 1.38 -7.19 24.17
C GLN A 545 -0.03 -6.66 23.88
N ASP A 546 -0.12 -5.56 23.13
CA ASP A 546 -1.38 -4.94 22.77
C ASP A 546 -1.19 -4.06 21.52
N ILE A 547 -2.29 -3.62 20.92
CA ILE A 547 -2.30 -2.67 19.82
C ILE A 547 -3.58 -1.83 19.90
N THR A 548 -3.45 -0.55 19.57
CA THR A 548 -4.57 0.36 19.41
C THR A 548 -4.54 0.97 18.02
N ILE A 549 -5.68 1.41 17.51
CA ILE A 549 -5.82 1.94 16.16
C ILE A 549 -6.61 3.25 16.18
N ASP A 550 -6.18 4.19 15.35
CA ASP A 550 -6.94 5.37 14.95
C ASP A 550 -7.27 5.26 13.46
N LEU A 551 -8.52 5.54 13.10
CA LEU A 551 -9.08 5.24 11.79
C LEU A 551 -10.05 6.33 11.35
N SER A 552 -9.95 6.72 10.08
CA SER A 552 -10.96 7.56 9.44
C SER A 552 -10.94 7.44 7.92
N TYR A 553 -12.05 7.81 7.28
CA TYR A 553 -12.06 8.02 5.83
C TYR A 553 -11.33 9.31 5.47
N PRO A 554 -10.24 9.28 4.67
CA PRO A 554 -9.52 10.49 4.27
C PRO A 554 -10.29 11.28 3.21
N TRP A 555 -11.13 10.59 2.44
CA TRP A 555 -11.99 11.12 1.37
C TRP A 555 -13.45 10.72 1.61
N PRO A 556 -14.43 11.33 0.93
CA PRO A 556 -15.84 11.00 1.07
C PRO A 556 -16.24 9.71 0.30
N ARG A 557 -15.41 8.66 0.37
CA ARG A 557 -15.66 7.32 -0.18
C ARG A 557 -15.13 6.24 0.77
N THR A 558 -15.59 5.01 0.60
CA THR A 558 -15.23 3.91 1.50
C THR A 558 -13.97 3.14 1.12
N PHE A 559 -13.30 3.44 0.01
CA PHE A 559 -12.23 2.55 -0.46
C PHE A 559 -10.94 2.65 0.39
N GLU A 560 -10.32 3.81 0.48
CA GLU A 560 -9.11 4.00 1.29
C GLU A 560 -9.44 4.47 2.72
N ILE A 561 -8.61 4.09 3.70
CA ILE A 561 -8.74 4.57 5.08
C ILE A 561 -7.42 5.14 5.60
N TYR A 562 -7.48 6.28 6.29
CA TYR A 562 -6.39 6.66 7.18
C TYR A 562 -6.37 5.64 8.31
N LEU A 563 -5.23 4.99 8.50
CA LEU A 563 -5.00 4.04 9.59
C LEU A 563 -3.66 4.32 10.25
N ARG A 564 -3.69 4.47 11.58
CA ARG A 564 -2.50 4.50 12.41
C ARG A 564 -2.64 3.52 13.55
N SER A 565 -1.79 2.49 13.57
CA SER A 565 -1.64 1.64 14.73
C SER A 565 -0.62 2.19 15.74
N ALA A 566 -0.81 1.83 17.00
CA ALA A 566 0.12 2.07 18.09
C ALA A 566 0.29 0.75 18.87
N PRO A 567 1.25 -0.11 18.45
CA PRO A 567 1.56 -1.35 19.15
C PRO A 567 2.26 -1.07 20.48
N ARG A 568 1.97 -1.91 21.48
CA ARG A 568 2.72 -1.98 22.74
C ARG A 568 3.61 -3.20 22.69
N LEU A 569 4.90 -2.96 22.59
CA LEU A 569 5.91 -3.99 22.44
C LEU A 569 6.68 -4.16 23.76
N ALA A 570 7.12 -5.38 24.02
CA ALA A 570 7.99 -5.70 25.15
C ALA A 570 9.07 -6.71 24.73
N ILE A 571 10.23 -6.64 25.39
CA ILE A 571 11.32 -7.61 25.22
C ILE A 571 11.18 -8.68 26.29
N THR A 572 11.31 -9.95 25.93
CA THR A 572 11.33 -11.03 26.93
C THR A 572 12.63 -10.98 27.73
N LYS A 573 12.52 -11.19 29.04
CA LYS A 573 13.71 -11.41 29.87
C LYS A 573 14.26 -12.76 29.48
N THR A 574 15.39 -12.77 28.79
CA THR A 574 16.18 -14.00 28.65
C THR A 574 16.53 -14.45 30.07
N PRO A 575 16.32 -15.72 30.46
CA PRO A 575 16.94 -16.22 31.67
C PRO A 575 18.44 -16.11 31.42
N GLU A 576 19.11 -15.15 32.06
CA GLU A 576 20.56 -15.21 32.17
C GLU A 576 20.87 -16.58 32.73
N ALA A 577 21.73 -17.33 32.04
CA ALA A 577 22.27 -18.56 32.59
C ALA A 577 22.97 -18.19 33.90
N GLU A 578 22.37 -18.58 35.03
CA GLU A 578 23.02 -18.59 36.34
C GLU A 578 24.34 -19.37 36.31
#